data_AF-A0A2N3FM79-F1
#
_entry.id   AF-A0A2N3FM79-F1
#
_cell.length_a   1.000
_cell.length_b   1.000
_cell.length_c   1.000
_cell.angle_alpha   90.00
_cell.angle_beta   90.00
_cell.angle_gamma   90.00
#
_symmetry.space_group_name_H-M   'P 1'
#
loop_
_entity.id
_entity.type
_entity.pdbx_description
1 polymer ?
#
loop_
_entity_poly.entity_id
_entity_poly.type
_entity_poly.pdbx_seq_one_letter_code
_entity_poly.pdbx_strand_id
1 'polypeptide(L)'
;FAAYIASGQMVDVLETDTAIYTDLISAAMRNGNGALVAELATLGPPPYPSVFDYGRIMTLYPLLEGSYSPPREYRERAAAGKVGPFGILGAEYDPIEKLNVLRGLMDMFSVMYPQLQQVDLRQSVTSLDVAVIVLSGDHELAARVAPARDWYDRLRAPGKKWYALPDAGHSVAFEQAGELRRILAEEVPPVSG
;
A
#
# COMPACT_ATOMS: atom_id res chain seq x y z
N PHE A 1 6.73 -16.79 16.77
CA PHE A 1 6.03 -15.54 16.44
C PHE A 1 4.70 -15.52 17.17
N ALA A 2 4.23 -14.38 17.66
CA ALA A 2 2.99 -14.28 18.46
C ALA A 2 1.74 -13.98 17.59
N ALA A 3 1.89 -13.11 16.59
CA ALA A 3 0.85 -12.76 15.63
C ALA A 3 1.48 -12.22 14.32
N TYR A 4 0.72 -12.27 13.24
CA TYR A 4 1.00 -11.56 11.99
C TYR A 4 0.09 -10.33 11.91
N ILE A 5 0.69 -9.15 11.74
CA ILE A 5 -0.04 -7.88 11.68
C ILE A 5 0.22 -7.23 10.34
N ALA A 6 -0.84 -7.07 9.56
CA ALA A 6 -0.82 -6.49 8.23
C ALA A 6 -1.38 -5.05 8.28
N SER A 7 -0.80 -4.14 7.50
CA SER A 7 -1.31 -2.77 7.32
C SER A 7 -1.35 -2.44 5.84
N GLY A 8 -2.51 -2.03 5.32
CA GLY A 8 -2.64 -1.69 3.89
C GLY A 8 -2.24 -2.88 3.00
N GLN A 9 -2.59 -4.10 3.41
CA GLN A 9 -2.04 -5.33 2.84
C GLN A 9 -2.42 -5.47 1.36
N MET A 10 -1.40 -5.52 0.50
CA MET A 10 -1.57 -5.90 -0.91
C MET A 10 -1.22 -7.38 -1.06
N VAL A 11 -2.12 -8.17 -1.65
CA VAL A 11 -2.01 -9.65 -1.67
C VAL A 11 -1.83 -10.22 -3.07
N ASP A 12 -2.20 -9.47 -4.09
CA ASP A 12 -1.99 -9.79 -5.50
C ASP A 12 -1.69 -8.50 -6.25
N VAL A 13 -0.44 -8.35 -6.70
CA VAL A 13 0.02 -7.09 -7.29
C VAL A 13 -0.50 -6.92 -8.71
N LEU A 14 -0.57 -8.01 -9.49
CA LEU A 14 -1.05 -7.95 -10.86
C LEU A 14 -2.55 -7.63 -10.91
N GLU A 15 -3.36 -8.28 -10.07
CA GLU A 15 -4.79 -7.99 -9.98
C GLU A 15 -5.03 -6.56 -9.48
N THR A 16 -4.29 -6.13 -8.45
CA THR A 16 -4.37 -4.75 -7.92
C THR A 16 -4.06 -3.73 -9.01
N ASP A 17 -2.93 -3.85 -9.70
CA ASP A 17 -2.52 -2.91 -10.74
C ASP A 17 -3.52 -2.90 -11.91
N THR A 18 -4.05 -4.07 -12.28
CA THR A 18 -5.01 -4.23 -13.38
C THR A 18 -6.33 -3.52 -13.05
N ALA A 19 -6.82 -3.67 -11.82
CA ALA A 19 -8.00 -2.98 -11.34
C ALA A 19 -7.79 -1.46 -11.30
N ILE A 20 -6.65 -1.01 -10.76
CA ILE A 20 -6.30 0.43 -10.73
C ILE A 20 -6.23 1.02 -12.14
N TYR A 21 -5.59 0.35 -13.09
CA TYR A 21 -5.54 0.80 -14.49
C TYR A 21 -6.93 1.02 -15.08
N THR A 22 -7.82 0.04 -14.86
CA THR A 22 -9.22 0.09 -15.32
C THR A 22 -10.00 1.23 -14.66
N ASP A 23 -9.80 1.42 -13.35
CA ASP A 23 -10.44 2.48 -12.58
C ASP A 23 -9.95 3.88 -13.01
N LEU A 24 -8.65 4.02 -13.32
CA LEU A 24 -8.06 5.26 -13.81
C LEU A 24 -8.61 5.64 -15.19
N ILE A 25 -8.74 4.68 -16.12
CA ILE A 25 -9.41 4.92 -17.41
C ILE A 25 -10.84 5.41 -17.16
N SER A 26 -11.57 4.71 -16.30
CA SER A 26 -12.96 5.04 -15.99
C SER A 26 -13.10 6.43 -15.36
N ALA A 27 -12.20 6.79 -14.43
CA ALA A 27 -12.15 8.11 -13.82
C ALA A 27 -11.81 9.20 -14.83
N ALA A 28 -10.82 8.97 -15.70
CA ALA A 28 -10.44 9.90 -16.75
C ALA A 28 -11.60 10.14 -17.74
N MET A 29 -12.31 9.09 -18.15
CA MET A 29 -13.50 9.19 -19.00
C MET A 29 -14.63 9.97 -18.32
N ARG A 30 -14.96 9.65 -17.06
CA ARG A 30 -16.00 10.36 -16.30
C ARG A 30 -15.70 11.86 -16.15
N ASN A 31 -14.43 12.21 -16.00
CA ASN A 31 -13.99 13.60 -15.87
C ASN A 31 -13.79 14.32 -17.22
N GLY A 32 -14.09 13.67 -18.35
CA GLY A 32 -13.90 14.23 -19.69
C GLY A 32 -12.43 14.45 -20.07
N ASN A 33 -11.49 13.79 -19.40
CA ASN A 33 -10.06 13.96 -19.61
C ASN A 33 -9.54 13.01 -20.71
N GLY A 34 -9.86 13.33 -21.97
CA GLY A 34 -9.47 12.53 -23.13
C GLY A 34 -7.95 12.41 -23.32
N ALA A 35 -7.18 13.41 -22.89
CA ALA A 35 -5.72 13.37 -22.94
C ALA A 35 -5.14 12.28 -22.02
N LEU A 36 -5.66 12.17 -20.79
CA LEU A 36 -5.24 11.12 -19.86
C LEU A 36 -5.69 9.72 -20.34
N VAL A 37 -6.86 9.60 -20.96
CA VAL A 37 -7.29 8.32 -21.56
C VAL A 37 -6.31 7.88 -22.66
N ALA A 38 -5.89 8.81 -23.54
CA ALA A 38 -4.91 8.51 -24.59
C ALA A 38 -3.53 8.17 -24.02
N GLU A 39 -3.11 8.86 -22.94
CA GLU A 39 -1.88 8.56 -22.22
C GLU A 39 -1.91 7.14 -21.62
N LEU A 40 -2.97 6.78 -20.88
CA LEU A 40 -3.15 5.45 -20.30
C LEU A 40 -3.24 4.35 -21.37
N ALA A 41 -3.84 4.63 -22.52
CA ALA A 41 -3.86 3.71 -23.64
C ALA A 41 -2.47 3.50 -24.26
N THR A 42 -1.62 4.53 -24.23
CA THR A 42 -0.23 4.44 -24.72
C THR A 42 0.66 3.69 -23.73
N LEU A 43 0.48 3.90 -22.42
CA LEU A 43 1.16 3.16 -21.36
C LEU A 43 0.78 1.67 -21.37
N GLY A 44 -0.49 1.36 -21.66
CA GLY A 44 -1.03 0.01 -21.65
C GLY A 44 -1.31 -0.52 -20.24
N PRO A 45 -1.99 -1.68 -20.12
CA PRO A 45 -2.25 -2.33 -18.84
C PRO A 45 -0.95 -2.92 -18.24
N PRO A 46 -0.93 -3.18 -16.92
CA PRO A 46 0.17 -3.89 -16.26
C PRO A 46 0.30 -5.34 -16.75
N PRO A 47 1.46 -6.01 -16.52
CA PRO A 47 2.62 -5.52 -15.78
C PRO A 47 3.37 -4.43 -16.57
N TYR A 48 3.69 -3.32 -15.90
CA TYR A 48 4.35 -2.20 -16.56
C TYR A 48 5.82 -2.54 -16.90
N PRO A 49 6.30 -2.13 -18.09
CA PRO A 49 7.63 -2.51 -18.57
C PRO A 49 8.76 -1.80 -17.84
N SER A 50 8.49 -0.70 -17.13
CA SER A 50 9.47 0.01 -16.31
C SER A 50 8.89 0.55 -15.00
N VAL A 51 9.77 0.78 -14.03
CA VAL A 51 9.44 1.48 -12.78
C VAL A 51 8.98 2.92 -12.99
N PHE A 52 9.33 3.54 -14.11
CA PHE A 52 8.87 4.88 -14.45
C PHE A 52 7.40 4.87 -14.87
N ASP A 53 6.98 3.85 -15.62
CA ASP A 53 5.59 3.66 -16.02
C ASP A 53 4.72 3.34 -14.80
N TYR A 54 5.19 2.43 -13.93
CA TYR A 54 4.51 2.17 -12.66
C TYR A 54 4.49 3.42 -11.76
N GLY A 55 5.60 4.15 -11.66
CA GLY A 55 5.67 5.41 -10.93
C GLY A 55 4.68 6.45 -11.48
N ARG A 56 4.53 6.55 -12.80
CA ARG A 56 3.52 7.40 -13.43
C ARG A 56 2.10 7.01 -13.01
N ILE A 57 1.79 5.72 -12.97
CA ILE A 57 0.49 5.21 -12.51
C ILE A 57 0.24 5.59 -11.04
N MET A 58 1.25 5.45 -10.16
CA MET A 58 1.13 5.86 -8.76
C MET A 58 0.82 7.36 -8.59
N THR A 59 1.34 8.23 -9.46
CA THR A 59 1.01 9.68 -9.40
C THR A 59 -0.46 9.99 -9.68
N LEU A 60 -1.22 9.02 -10.23
CA LEU A 60 -2.62 9.17 -10.57
C LEU A 60 -3.58 8.63 -9.49
N TYR A 61 -3.08 7.97 -8.44
CA TYR A 61 -3.91 7.43 -7.35
C TYR A 61 -4.82 8.47 -6.69
N PRO A 62 -4.45 9.76 -6.54
CA PRO A 62 -5.36 10.78 -6.01
C PRO A 62 -6.66 10.93 -6.81
N LEU A 63 -6.71 10.54 -8.09
CA LEU A 63 -7.94 10.53 -8.88
C LEU A 63 -8.94 9.46 -8.41
N LEU A 64 -8.46 8.42 -7.73
CA LEU A 64 -9.24 7.32 -7.18
C LEU A 64 -9.51 7.48 -5.68
N GLU A 65 -8.54 8.01 -4.94
CA GLU A 65 -8.65 8.26 -3.48
C GLU A 65 -9.66 9.37 -3.14
N GLY A 66 -9.97 10.25 -4.10
CA GLY A 66 -10.92 11.34 -3.92
C GLY A 66 -10.36 12.45 -3.02
N SER A 67 -11.22 13.09 -2.23
CA SER A 67 -10.85 14.24 -1.37
C SER A 67 -10.17 13.83 -0.06
N TYR A 68 -9.54 12.66 -0.01
CA TYR A 68 -8.88 12.18 1.19
C TYR A 68 -7.63 13.01 1.52
N SER A 69 -7.36 13.19 2.80
CA SER A 69 -6.14 13.82 3.29
C SER A 69 -5.75 13.14 4.60
N PRO A 70 -4.49 12.67 4.74
CA PRO A 70 -4.07 11.98 5.96
C PRO A 70 -4.29 12.82 7.22
N PRO A 71 -4.53 12.18 8.39
CA PRO A 71 -4.80 12.85 9.65
C PRO A 71 -3.76 13.91 9.98
N ARG A 72 -4.21 15.03 10.56
CA ARG A 72 -3.34 16.16 10.89
C ARG A 72 -2.13 15.75 11.72
N GLU A 73 -2.34 14.94 12.76
CA GLU A 73 -1.25 14.48 13.62
C GLU A 73 -0.21 13.65 12.86
N TYR A 74 -0.64 12.81 11.90
CA TYR A 74 0.27 12.06 11.05
C TYR A 74 1.12 13.00 10.18
N ARG A 75 0.48 14.01 9.55
CA ARG A 75 1.18 15.03 8.76
C ARG A 75 2.15 15.85 9.59
N GLU A 76 1.77 16.22 10.82
CA GLU A 76 2.63 16.94 11.76
C GLU A 76 3.84 16.09 12.21
N ARG A 77 3.64 14.80 12.51
CA ARG A 77 4.74 13.86 12.81
C ARG A 77 5.69 13.71 11.63
N ALA A 78 5.16 13.55 10.41
CA ALA A 78 5.96 13.44 9.20
C ALA A 78 6.78 14.72 8.94
N ALA A 79 6.18 15.90 9.13
CA ALA A 79 6.86 17.18 9.02
C ALA A 79 7.94 17.38 10.10
N ALA A 80 7.66 17.01 11.36
CA ALA A 80 8.60 17.08 12.47
C ALA A 80 9.80 16.14 12.29
N GLY A 81 9.57 14.95 11.72
CA GLY A 81 10.64 13.98 11.40
C GLY A 81 11.57 14.43 10.26
N LYS A 82 11.24 15.51 9.55
CA LYS A 82 11.97 16.02 8.37
C LYS A 82 12.19 14.95 7.29
N VAL A 83 11.46 13.84 7.30
CA VAL A 83 11.73 12.67 6.45
C VAL A 83 11.23 12.85 5.01
N GLY A 84 10.35 13.80 4.74
CA GLY A 84 9.84 14.07 3.38
C GLY A 84 9.05 12.90 2.76
N PRO A 85 8.59 13.05 1.51
CA PRO A 85 7.97 11.95 0.78
C PRO A 85 8.94 10.77 0.68
N PHE A 86 8.46 9.55 0.93
CA PHE A 86 9.25 8.30 0.90
C PHE A 86 10.43 8.22 1.90
N GLY A 87 10.49 9.07 2.92
CA GLY A 87 11.60 9.06 3.89
C GLY A 87 12.92 9.64 3.36
N ILE A 88 12.92 10.24 2.16
CA ILE A 88 14.12 10.68 1.44
C ILE A 88 14.74 11.95 2.03
N LEU A 89 13.97 12.79 2.73
CA LEU A 89 14.47 14.05 3.30
C LEU A 89 15.04 13.92 4.71
N GLY A 90 15.03 12.73 5.31
CA GLY A 90 15.53 12.48 6.66
C GLY A 90 16.88 13.17 6.90
N ALA A 91 17.02 13.82 8.06
CA ALA A 91 18.17 14.66 8.40
C ALA A 91 19.52 13.89 8.53
N GLU A 92 19.50 12.58 8.28
CA GLU A 92 20.64 11.66 8.37
C GLU A 92 21.36 11.45 7.02
N TYR A 93 20.92 12.09 5.92
CA TYR A 93 21.49 11.89 4.58
C TYR A 93 21.99 13.19 3.93
N ASP A 94 23.24 13.17 3.45
CA ASP A 94 23.79 14.23 2.61
C ASP A 94 23.14 14.21 1.19
N PRO A 95 23.14 15.32 0.42
CA PRO A 95 22.45 15.40 -0.88
C PRO A 95 22.86 14.32 -1.91
N ILE A 96 24.11 13.86 -1.87
CA ILE A 96 24.63 12.77 -2.72
C ILE A 96 24.08 11.41 -2.27
N GLU A 97 23.89 11.23 -0.96
CA GLU A 97 23.32 10.01 -0.39
C GLU A 97 21.83 9.91 -0.69
N LYS A 98 21.10 11.04 -0.73
CA LYS A 98 19.69 11.08 -1.17
C LYS A 98 19.50 10.66 -2.63
N LEU A 99 20.41 11.07 -3.51
CA LEU A 99 20.40 10.64 -4.92
C LEU A 99 20.70 9.14 -5.06
N ASN A 100 21.62 8.61 -4.23
CA ASN A 100 21.94 7.19 -4.21
C ASN A 100 20.84 6.34 -3.57
N VAL A 101 20.12 6.84 -2.57
CA VAL A 101 18.93 6.19 -1.98
C VAL A 101 17.80 6.14 -2.99
N LEU A 102 17.54 7.24 -3.72
CA LEU A 102 16.54 7.24 -4.79
C LEU A 102 16.92 6.26 -5.89
N ARG A 103 18.19 6.26 -6.33
CA ARG A 103 18.70 5.31 -7.32
C ARG A 103 18.58 3.86 -6.83
N GLY A 104 19.00 3.57 -5.60
CA GLY A 104 18.91 2.25 -5.00
C GLY A 104 17.46 1.77 -4.83
N LEU A 105 16.54 2.69 -4.50
CA LEU A 105 15.11 2.41 -4.43
C LEU A 105 14.55 2.09 -5.83
N MET A 106 14.93 2.84 -6.85
CA MET A 106 14.53 2.58 -8.24
C MET A 106 15.12 1.28 -8.79
N ASP A 107 16.39 1.00 -8.50
CA ASP A 107 17.07 -0.25 -8.88
C ASP A 107 16.38 -1.45 -8.19
N MET A 108 16.11 -1.35 -6.88
CA MET A 108 15.36 -2.36 -6.14
C MET A 108 13.95 -2.57 -6.72
N PHE A 109 13.20 -1.49 -6.96
CA PHE A 109 11.87 -1.60 -7.57
C PHE A 109 11.93 -2.20 -8.98
N SER A 110 12.97 -1.92 -9.77
CA SER A 110 13.09 -2.46 -11.13
C SER A 110 13.31 -3.97 -11.16
N VAL A 111 13.96 -4.51 -10.12
CA VAL A 111 14.16 -5.95 -9.95
C VAL A 111 12.96 -6.61 -9.26
N MET A 112 12.36 -5.94 -8.28
CA MET A 112 11.27 -6.49 -7.47
C MET A 112 9.92 -6.42 -8.17
N TYR A 113 9.61 -5.35 -8.91
CA TYR A 113 8.31 -5.18 -9.53
C TYR A 113 7.92 -6.38 -10.42
N PRO A 114 8.75 -6.86 -11.37
CA PRO A 114 8.40 -8.04 -12.17
C PRO A 114 8.18 -9.32 -11.36
N GLN A 115 8.87 -9.47 -10.22
CA GLN A 115 8.71 -10.64 -9.34
C GLN A 115 7.40 -10.56 -8.54
N LEU A 116 7.06 -9.35 -8.07
CA LEU A 116 5.82 -9.08 -7.35
C LEU A 116 4.57 -9.35 -8.21
N GLN A 117 4.65 -9.18 -9.54
CA GLN A 117 3.57 -9.50 -10.47
C GLN A 117 3.22 -11.01 -10.52
N GLN A 118 4.05 -11.87 -9.93
CA GLN A 118 3.80 -13.31 -9.82
C GLN A 118 3.31 -13.70 -8.41
N VAL A 119 3.17 -12.74 -7.49
CA VAL A 119 2.75 -12.98 -6.12
C VAL A 119 1.23 -12.91 -6.03
N ASP A 120 0.62 -14.02 -5.63
CA ASP A 120 -0.75 -14.10 -5.13
C ASP A 120 -0.76 -14.85 -3.79
N LEU A 121 -1.04 -14.14 -2.69
CA LEU A 121 -1.08 -14.73 -1.35
C LEU A 121 -2.27 -15.65 -1.16
N ARG A 122 -3.34 -15.54 -1.97
CA ARG A 122 -4.49 -16.47 -1.94
C ARG A 122 -4.07 -17.88 -2.35
N GLN A 123 -3.01 -17.99 -3.13
CA GLN A 123 -2.43 -19.26 -3.55
C GLN A 123 -1.23 -19.65 -2.69
N SER A 124 -0.30 -18.72 -2.47
CA SER A 124 0.97 -19.01 -1.82
C SER A 124 0.90 -19.04 -0.29
N VAL A 125 -0.08 -18.37 0.32
CA VAL A 125 -0.26 -18.27 1.78
C VAL A 125 -1.70 -18.63 2.15
N THR A 126 -2.00 -19.93 2.18
CA THR A 126 -3.34 -20.44 2.51
C THR A 126 -3.53 -20.75 4.00
N SER A 127 -2.45 -20.78 4.79
CA SER A 127 -2.49 -20.96 6.23
C SER A 127 -1.33 -20.30 6.97
N LEU A 128 -1.59 -19.83 8.19
CA LEU A 128 -0.59 -19.32 9.13
C LEU A 128 -0.81 -19.93 10.52
N ASP A 129 0.27 -20.29 11.22
CA ASP A 129 0.22 -20.90 12.56
C ASP A 129 0.07 -19.88 13.70
N VAL A 130 -0.12 -18.60 13.36
CA VAL A 130 -0.23 -17.47 14.30
C VAL A 130 -1.52 -16.70 14.07
N ALA A 131 -1.99 -15.96 15.07
CA ALA A 131 -3.13 -15.07 14.90
C ALA A 131 -2.84 -14.01 13.83
N VAL A 132 -3.86 -13.65 13.05
CA VAL A 132 -3.75 -12.70 11.94
C VAL A 132 -4.61 -11.48 12.23
N ILE A 133 -3.98 -10.31 12.23
CA ILE A 133 -4.65 -9.04 12.40
C ILE A 133 -4.38 -8.18 11.16
N VAL A 134 -5.44 -7.75 10.49
CA VAL A 134 -5.31 -6.86 9.32
C VAL A 134 -5.88 -5.49 9.68
N LEU A 135 -5.09 -4.45 9.48
CA LEU A 135 -5.49 -3.05 9.57
C LEU A 135 -5.73 -2.53 8.14
N SER A 136 -6.97 -2.16 7.85
CA SER A 136 -7.37 -1.56 6.58
C SER A 136 -7.97 -0.20 6.85
N GLY A 137 -7.49 0.81 6.13
CA GLY A 137 -8.10 2.12 6.13
C GLY A 137 -9.39 2.10 5.34
N ASP A 138 -10.36 2.94 5.70
CA ASP A 138 -11.60 3.13 4.95
C ASP A 138 -11.41 3.97 3.66
N HIS A 139 -10.28 4.66 3.53
CA HIS A 139 -9.86 5.39 2.33
C HIS A 139 -8.80 4.64 1.50
N GLU A 140 -8.50 3.37 1.81
CA GLU A 140 -7.64 2.53 0.96
C GLU A 140 -8.32 2.26 -0.39
N LEU A 141 -7.51 2.11 -1.45
CA LEU A 141 -8.03 1.79 -2.77
C LEU A 141 -8.78 0.45 -2.77
N ALA A 142 -10.00 0.45 -3.30
CA ALA A 142 -10.83 -0.75 -3.41
C ALA A 142 -10.09 -1.91 -4.12
N ALA A 143 -9.28 -1.58 -5.12
CA ALA A 143 -8.41 -2.52 -5.84
C ALA A 143 -7.42 -3.29 -4.96
N ARG A 144 -7.07 -2.76 -3.77
CA ARG A 144 -6.23 -3.43 -2.77
C ARG A 144 -7.06 -4.12 -1.70
N VAL A 145 -8.10 -3.43 -1.21
CA VAL A 145 -8.97 -3.95 -0.15
C VAL A 145 -9.67 -5.23 -0.59
N ALA A 146 -10.20 -5.29 -1.82
CA ALA A 146 -11.00 -6.42 -2.27
C ALA A 146 -10.17 -7.72 -2.36
N PRO A 147 -8.99 -7.77 -3.01
CA PRO A 147 -8.14 -8.96 -2.98
C PRO A 147 -7.69 -9.31 -1.56
N ALA A 148 -7.31 -8.32 -0.75
CA ALA A 148 -6.86 -8.55 0.63
C ALA A 148 -7.95 -9.16 1.51
N ARG A 149 -9.20 -8.73 1.32
CA ARG A 149 -10.36 -9.28 2.00
C ARG A 149 -10.62 -10.73 1.56
N ASP A 150 -10.56 -11.00 0.26
CA ASP A 150 -10.71 -12.35 -0.28
C ASP A 150 -9.63 -13.31 0.26
N TRP A 151 -8.37 -12.86 0.31
CA TRP A 151 -7.29 -13.59 0.96
C TRP A 151 -7.58 -13.84 2.44
N TYR A 152 -7.92 -12.79 3.18
CA TYR A 152 -8.21 -12.88 4.61
C TYR A 152 -9.34 -13.88 4.89
N ASP A 153 -10.39 -13.92 4.09
CA ASP A 153 -11.52 -14.81 4.27
C ASP A 153 -11.14 -16.28 4.06
N ARG A 154 -10.32 -16.57 3.05
CA ARG A 154 -9.84 -17.92 2.71
C ARG A 154 -8.72 -18.42 3.63
N LEU A 155 -7.96 -17.52 4.23
CA LEU A 155 -6.79 -17.84 5.05
C LEU A 155 -7.18 -18.68 6.28
N ARG A 156 -6.47 -19.79 6.53
CA ARG A 156 -6.60 -20.54 7.79
C ARG A 156 -5.61 -20.01 8.82
N ALA A 157 -6.09 -19.63 9.99
CA ALA A 157 -5.25 -19.19 11.10
C ALA A 157 -5.95 -19.49 12.44
N PRO A 158 -5.21 -19.66 13.56
CA PRO A 158 -5.80 -19.93 14.88
C PRO A 158 -6.73 -18.81 15.38
N GLY A 159 -6.57 -17.58 14.86
CA GLY A 159 -7.49 -16.47 15.06
C GLY A 159 -7.30 -15.42 13.98
N LYS A 160 -8.37 -14.75 13.57
CA LYS A 160 -8.33 -13.69 12.55
C LYS A 160 -9.16 -12.48 13.00
N LYS A 161 -8.60 -11.28 12.89
CA LYS A 161 -9.31 -10.00 13.09
C LYS A 161 -9.02 -9.03 11.96
N TRP A 162 -10.06 -8.34 11.51
CA TRP A 162 -9.97 -7.27 10.51
C TRP A 162 -10.46 -5.97 11.13
N TYR A 163 -9.58 -4.98 11.24
CA TYR A 163 -9.93 -3.65 11.70
C TYR A 163 -10.05 -2.72 10.49
N ALA A 164 -11.27 -2.30 10.21
CA ALA A 164 -11.53 -1.17 9.31
C ALA A 164 -11.39 0.11 10.14
N LEU A 165 -10.26 0.80 9.98
CA LEU A 165 -9.95 2.01 10.74
C LEU A 165 -10.40 3.24 9.96
N PRO A 166 -11.19 4.13 10.58
CA PRO A 166 -11.71 5.31 9.90
C PRO A 166 -10.61 6.35 9.66
N ASP A 167 -10.83 7.24 8.69
CA ASP A 167 -9.93 8.37 8.36
C ASP A 167 -8.49 7.92 8.08
N ALA A 168 -8.32 6.75 7.47
CA ALA A 168 -7.01 6.17 7.16
C ALA A 168 -6.94 5.68 5.72
N GLY A 169 -5.82 5.96 5.05
CA GLY A 169 -5.49 5.48 3.71
C GLY A 169 -4.54 4.28 3.75
N HIS A 170 -3.58 4.24 2.83
CA HIS A 170 -2.68 3.09 2.69
C HIS A 170 -1.74 2.85 3.88
N SER A 171 -1.29 3.91 4.55
CA SER A 171 -0.31 3.83 5.64
C SER A 171 -0.98 3.68 7.00
N VAL A 172 -2.03 2.85 7.10
CA VAL A 172 -2.95 2.72 8.24
C VAL A 172 -2.23 2.66 9.60
N ALA A 173 -1.23 1.79 9.73
CA ALA A 173 -0.45 1.62 10.96
C ALA A 173 0.22 2.93 11.45
N PHE A 174 0.63 3.79 10.52
CA PHE A 174 1.27 5.07 10.84
C PHE A 174 0.28 6.20 11.03
N GLU A 175 -0.77 6.22 10.20
CA GLU A 175 -1.85 7.20 10.25
C GLU A 175 -2.64 7.05 11.56
N GLN A 176 -2.92 5.80 11.96
CA GLN A 176 -3.64 5.40 13.16
C GLN A 176 -2.71 4.75 14.20
N ALA A 177 -1.53 5.34 14.43
CA ALA A 177 -0.51 4.80 15.35
C ALA A 177 -1.03 4.56 16.79
N GLY A 178 -1.99 5.36 17.25
CA GLY A 178 -2.66 5.16 18.55
C GLY A 178 -3.44 3.85 18.61
N GLU A 179 -4.24 3.57 17.57
CA GLU A 179 -4.99 2.32 17.44
C GLU A 179 -4.07 1.13 17.25
N LEU A 180 -3.02 1.26 16.43
CA LEU A 180 -2.00 0.21 16.31
C LEU A 180 -1.43 -0.16 17.69
N ARG A 181 -1.04 0.84 18.48
CA ARG A 181 -0.47 0.61 19.83
C ARG A 181 -1.48 -0.07 20.75
N ARG A 182 -2.75 0.34 20.72
CA ARG A 182 -3.83 -0.29 21.50
C ARG A 182 -4.00 -1.76 21.10
N ILE A 183 -4.11 -2.04 19.80
CA ILE A 183 -4.25 -3.40 19.26
C ILE A 183 -3.06 -4.27 19.64
N LEU A 184 -1.83 -3.75 19.52
CA LEU A 184 -0.62 -4.46 19.95
C LEU A 184 -0.67 -4.83 21.43
N ALA A 185 -1.11 -3.91 22.30
CA ALA A 185 -1.17 -4.14 23.75
C ALA A 185 -2.27 -5.12 24.17
N GLU A 186 -3.40 -5.14 23.45
CA GLU A 186 -4.57 -5.93 23.81
C GLU A 186 -4.61 -7.31 23.13
N GLU A 187 -4.12 -7.42 21.90
CA GLU A 187 -4.33 -8.59 21.03
C GLU A 187 -3.08 -9.44 20.83
N VAL A 188 -1.89 -8.88 21.09
CA VAL A 188 -0.63 -9.60 20.95
C VAL A 188 -0.13 -9.98 22.34
N PRO A 189 -0.11 -11.28 22.70
CA PRO A 189 0.42 -11.69 23.98
C PRO A 189 1.90 -11.29 24.09
N PRO A 190 2.37 -10.89 25.29
CA PRO A 190 3.78 -10.58 25.49
C PRO A 190 4.64 -11.79 25.14
N VAL A 191 5.76 -11.55 24.45
CA VAL A 191 6.72 -12.60 24.10
C VAL A 191 7.28 -13.15 25.40
N SER A 192 6.82 -14.34 25.78
CA SER A 192 7.37 -15.08 26.92
C SER A 192 8.66 -15.75 26.45
N GLY A 193 9.79 -15.34 27.03
CA GLY A 193 11.10 -15.97 26.84
C GLY A 193 11.34 -17.11 27.80
#